data_AF-A0A8H6K6N0-F1
#
_entry.id   AF-A0A8H6K6N0-F1
#
_cell.length_a   1.000
_cell.length_b   1.000
_cell.length_c   1.000
_cell.angle_alpha   90.00
_cell.angle_beta   90.00
_cell.angle_gamma   90.00
#
_symmetry.space_group_name_H-M   'P 1'
#
loop_
_entity.id
_entity.type
_entity.pdbx_description
1 polymer ?
#
loop_
_entity_poly.entity_id
_entity_poly.type
_entity_poly.pdbx_seq_one_letter_code
_entity_poly.pdbx_strand_id
1 'polypeptide(L)'
;MGRRVYPRTVVEEAPSHDGRSCFAAWEMVETDPDKQTPPDAYASNRPKWSIQLYDTTPAAGDPKHVKTTTKRIEESTLQARSRREARSRVEVHGLPLPADTPEAERVALCMAHHRAEITARNASGSADFFIPPTFDDLWQRRIVVIVDDGQGAGDDGGAYLAVFFDMTPEAAAENPGGPNHYILRLTGRDLGDGLQRFTSSIEWFYDSYVADGTINSDLEKWRSEA
;
A
#
# COMPACT_ATOMS: atom_id res chain seq x y z
N MET A 1 -23.40 -26.58 11.47
CA MET A 1 -23.25 -25.35 12.29
C MET A 1 -22.06 -24.58 11.75
N GLY A 2 -22.23 -23.31 11.38
CA GLY A 2 -21.10 -22.48 10.95
C GLY A 2 -20.15 -22.20 12.12
N ARG A 3 -18.84 -22.33 11.89
CA ARG A 3 -17.82 -22.01 12.89
C ARG A 3 -17.85 -20.49 13.13
N ARG A 4 -17.96 -20.06 14.39
CA ARG A 4 -17.87 -18.63 14.75
C ARG A 4 -16.44 -18.15 14.47
N VAL A 5 -16.34 -16.96 13.89
CA VAL A 5 -15.08 -16.33 13.49
C VAL A 5 -14.94 -14.98 14.18
N TYR A 6 -13.71 -14.57 14.46
CA TYR A 6 -13.38 -13.33 15.17
C TYR A 6 -12.33 -12.55 14.37
N PRO A 7 -12.71 -11.46 13.68
CA PRO A 7 -11.76 -10.67 12.91
C PRO A 7 -10.83 -9.90 13.86
N ARG A 8 -9.56 -9.81 13.48
CA ARG A 8 -8.52 -9.05 14.18
C ARG A 8 -7.61 -8.38 13.17
N THR A 9 -7.33 -7.10 13.38
CA THR A 9 -6.28 -6.39 12.64
C THR A 9 -4.91 -6.82 13.13
N VAL A 10 -4.13 -7.42 12.24
CA VAL A 10 -2.70 -7.67 12.44
C VAL A 10 -1.93 -6.42 12.04
N VAL A 11 -0.89 -6.08 12.80
CA VAL A 11 0.05 -5.00 12.45
C VAL A 11 1.47 -5.51 12.69
N GLU A 12 2.27 -5.56 11.64
CA GLU A 12 3.63 -6.11 11.65
C GLU A 12 4.62 -5.16 10.96
N GLU A 13 5.89 -5.26 11.33
CA GLU A 13 6.95 -4.53 10.62
C GLU A 13 7.11 -5.11 9.21
N ALA A 14 7.24 -4.21 8.24
CA ALA A 14 7.52 -4.51 6.85
C ALA A 14 8.93 -4.01 6.50
N PRO A 15 9.61 -4.64 5.53
CA PRO A 15 10.93 -4.19 5.11
C PRO A 15 10.85 -2.82 4.43
N SER A 16 11.87 -2.00 4.67
CA SER A 16 12.13 -0.76 3.95
C SER A 16 13.60 -0.70 3.56
N HIS A 17 13.88 -0.27 2.33
CA HIS A 17 15.20 -0.32 1.71
C HIS A 17 16.25 0.57 2.40
N ASP A 18 15.82 1.63 3.08
CA ASP A 18 16.70 2.61 3.76
C ASP A 18 16.63 2.52 5.29
N GLY A 19 15.93 1.51 5.83
CA GLY A 19 15.79 1.28 7.26
C GLY A 19 14.77 2.18 7.96
N ARG A 20 13.99 2.99 7.23
CA ARG A 20 12.87 3.74 7.80
C ARG A 20 11.77 2.81 8.29
N SER A 21 10.92 3.33 9.18
CA SER A 21 9.78 2.59 9.70
C SER A 21 8.78 2.28 8.60
N CYS A 22 8.46 1.00 8.41
CA CYS A 22 7.37 0.57 7.54
C CYS A 22 6.55 -0.48 8.30
N PHE A 23 5.23 -0.34 8.28
CA PHE A 23 4.33 -1.29 8.93
C PHE A 23 3.24 -1.72 7.96
N ALA A 24 2.99 -3.02 7.93
CA ALA A 24 1.87 -3.62 7.22
C ALA A 24 0.70 -3.88 8.19
N ALA A 25 -0.53 -3.69 7.73
CA ALA A 25 -1.72 -4.14 8.45
C ALA A 25 -2.74 -4.79 7.51
N TRP A 26 -3.45 -5.77 8.06
CA TRP A 26 -4.48 -6.55 7.35
C TRP A 26 -5.42 -7.25 8.33
N GLU A 27 -6.62 -7.59 7.85
CA GLU A 27 -7.59 -8.39 8.62
C GLU A 27 -7.23 -9.89 8.60
N MET A 28 -7.01 -10.44 9.80
CA MET A 28 -6.94 -11.87 10.03
C MET A 28 -8.23 -12.36 10.69
N VAL A 29 -8.63 -13.58 10.36
CA VAL A 29 -9.78 -14.24 10.98
C VAL A 29 -9.30 -15.30 11.98
N GLU A 30 -9.61 -15.09 13.25
CA GLU A 30 -9.37 -16.05 14.32
C GLU A 30 -10.57 -16.99 14.48
N THR A 31 -10.30 -18.22 14.93
CA THR A 31 -11.35 -19.22 15.21
C THR A 31 -11.60 -19.44 16.71
N ASP A 32 -10.74 -18.88 17.56
CA ASP A 32 -10.80 -18.91 19.02
C ASP A 32 -10.56 -17.48 19.51
N PRO A 33 -11.50 -16.85 20.25
CA PRO A 33 -11.36 -15.46 20.68
C PRO A 33 -10.28 -15.28 21.76
N ASP A 34 -9.94 -16.36 22.48
CA ASP A 34 -9.01 -16.33 23.61
C ASP A 34 -7.57 -16.68 23.18
N LYS A 35 -7.38 -17.10 21.93
CA LYS A 35 -6.08 -17.49 21.38
C LYS A 35 -5.78 -16.72 20.11
N GLN A 36 -4.78 -15.86 20.18
CA GLN A 36 -4.26 -15.17 19.01
C GLN A 36 -3.25 -16.07 18.29
N THR A 37 -3.40 -16.18 16.97
CA THR A 37 -2.43 -16.86 16.13
C THR A 37 -1.10 -16.10 16.18
N PRO A 38 0.03 -16.76 16.48
CA PRO A 38 1.34 -16.10 16.56
C PRO A 38 1.88 -15.73 15.16
N PRO A 39 2.86 -14.80 15.08
CA PRO A 39 3.36 -14.28 13.80
C PRO A 39 3.89 -15.30 12.80
N ASP A 40 4.65 -16.29 13.28
CA ASP A 40 5.16 -17.39 12.48
C ASP A 40 4.04 -18.23 11.85
N ALA A 41 2.94 -18.41 12.57
CA ALA A 41 1.81 -19.21 12.12
C ALA A 41 0.89 -18.46 11.14
N TYR A 42 0.79 -17.13 11.22
CA TYR A 42 -0.04 -16.35 10.29
C TYR A 42 0.71 -15.83 9.06
N ALA A 43 2.04 -15.88 9.03
CA ALA A 43 2.85 -15.30 7.96
C ALA A 43 2.42 -15.78 6.56
N SER A 44 2.10 -17.07 6.40
CA SER A 44 1.63 -17.65 5.13
C SER A 44 0.25 -17.15 4.69
N ASN A 45 -0.53 -16.56 5.60
CA ASN A 45 -1.86 -16.00 5.33
C ASN A 45 -1.82 -14.51 5.00
N ARG A 46 -0.63 -13.88 5.06
CA ARG A 46 -0.45 -12.47 4.72
C ARG A 46 -0.96 -12.23 3.29
N PRO A 47 -1.85 -11.25 3.06
CA PRO A 47 -2.28 -10.89 1.72
C PRO A 47 -1.07 -10.49 0.88
N LYS A 48 -0.91 -11.03 -0.34
CA LYS A 48 0.21 -10.70 -1.24
C LYS A 48 0.09 -9.30 -1.85
N TRP A 49 -1.14 -8.86 -2.11
CA TRP A 49 -1.39 -7.50 -2.59
C TRP A 49 -1.23 -6.47 -1.47
N SER A 50 -0.40 -5.47 -1.70
CA SER A 50 -0.19 -4.35 -0.79
C SER A 50 -0.64 -3.03 -1.40
N ILE A 51 -1.36 -2.22 -0.62
CA ILE A 51 -1.66 -0.83 -0.92
C ILE A 51 -0.61 0.01 -0.22
N GLN A 52 0.16 0.80 -0.99
CA GLN A 52 1.30 1.55 -0.49
C GLN A 52 0.90 2.97 -0.08
N LEU A 53 1.14 3.32 1.17
CA LEU A 53 0.90 4.64 1.74
C LEU A 53 2.19 5.23 2.34
N TYR A 54 2.31 6.55 2.29
CA TYR A 54 3.45 7.30 2.78
C TYR A 54 3.00 8.33 3.80
N ASP A 55 3.34 8.09 5.07
CA ASP A 55 3.16 9.10 6.12
C ASP A 55 4.28 10.12 6.02
N THR A 56 3.93 11.32 5.56
CA THR A 56 4.90 12.40 5.36
C THR A 56 4.80 13.50 6.39
N THR A 57 3.97 13.31 7.42
CA THR A 57 3.87 14.25 8.52
C THR A 57 5.17 14.27 9.33
N PRO A 58 5.49 15.36 10.06
CA PRO A 58 6.63 15.36 10.97
C PRO A 58 6.59 14.23 12.01
N ALA A 59 5.40 13.78 12.39
CA ALA A 59 5.19 12.70 13.35
C ALA A 59 5.62 11.32 12.80
N ALA A 60 5.74 11.15 11.49
CA ALA A 60 6.19 9.92 10.84
C ALA A 60 7.64 9.52 11.18
N GLY A 61 8.39 10.37 11.87
CA GLY A 61 9.70 10.03 12.44
C GLY A 61 9.62 9.11 13.66
N ASP A 62 8.45 8.97 14.29
CA ASP A 62 8.21 8.02 15.39
C ASP A 62 7.63 6.70 14.86
N PRO A 63 8.33 5.55 14.99
CA PRO A 63 7.81 4.25 14.59
C PRO A 63 6.45 3.92 15.21
N LYS A 64 6.18 4.37 16.44
CA LYS A 64 4.88 4.14 17.10
C LYS A 64 3.75 4.91 16.43
N HIS A 65 4.04 6.12 15.95
CA HIS A 65 3.08 6.90 15.18
C HIS A 65 2.74 6.16 13.88
N VAL A 66 3.75 5.77 13.11
CA VAL A 66 3.54 5.04 11.83
C VAL A 66 2.74 3.76 12.07
N LYS A 67 3.10 2.95 13.07
CA LYS A 67 2.37 1.74 13.46
C LYS A 67 0.89 2.02 13.80
N THR A 68 0.62 3.09 14.54
CA THR A 68 -0.74 3.50 14.92
C THR A 68 -1.52 3.98 13.69
N THR A 69 -0.88 4.75 12.83
CA THR A 69 -1.45 5.23 11.56
C THR A 69 -1.80 4.06 10.64
N THR A 70 -0.92 3.06 10.49
CA THR A 70 -1.19 1.83 9.73
C THR A 70 -2.42 1.11 10.24
N LYS A 71 -2.49 0.88 11.56
CA LYS A 71 -3.64 0.21 12.18
C LYS A 71 -4.94 0.96 11.91
N ARG A 72 -4.93 2.28 12.11
CA ARG A 72 -6.08 3.15 11.92
C ARG A 72 -6.57 3.15 10.47
N ILE A 73 -5.66 3.21 9.50
CA ILE A 73 -6.02 3.17 8.07
C ILE A 73 -6.64 1.81 7.72
N GLU A 74 -6.06 0.72 8.19
CA GLU A 74 -6.61 -0.62 7.98
C GLU A 74 -8.04 -0.69 8.53
N GLU A 75 -8.23 -0.39 9.82
CA GLU A 75 -9.53 -0.49 10.50
C GLU A 75 -10.60 0.43 9.89
N SER A 76 -10.24 1.67 9.52
CA SER A 76 -11.19 2.65 8.96
C SER A 76 -11.58 2.39 7.51
N THR A 77 -10.73 1.70 6.73
CA THR A 77 -10.97 1.46 5.30
C THR A 77 -11.39 0.03 4.99
N LEU A 78 -11.28 -0.89 5.95
CA LEU A 78 -11.53 -2.32 5.78
C LEU A 78 -12.93 -2.59 5.19
N GLN A 79 -13.97 -1.97 5.73
CA GLN A 79 -15.34 -2.20 5.27
C GLN A 79 -15.54 -1.79 3.81
N ALA A 80 -14.96 -0.66 3.38
CA ALA A 80 -15.07 -0.18 2.01
C ALA A 80 -14.29 -1.09 1.02
N ARG A 81 -13.15 -1.63 1.46
CA ARG A 81 -12.29 -2.52 0.66
C ARG A 81 -12.72 -3.99 0.65
N SER A 82 -13.55 -4.41 1.61
CA SER A 82 -13.91 -5.82 1.81
C SER A 82 -14.82 -6.35 0.69
N ARG A 83 -14.22 -6.86 -0.39
CA ARG A 83 -14.83 -7.84 -1.30
C ARG A 83 -14.34 -9.24 -0.96
N ARG A 84 -15.24 -10.22 -1.07
CA ARG A 84 -15.12 -11.59 -0.51
C ARG A 84 -13.80 -12.32 -0.86
N GLU A 85 -13.14 -11.95 -1.94
CA GLU A 85 -11.98 -12.65 -2.50
C GLU A 85 -10.74 -11.74 -2.66
N ALA A 86 -10.89 -10.42 -2.51
CA ALA A 86 -9.85 -9.43 -2.77
C ALA A 86 -9.06 -9.05 -1.51
N ARG A 87 -8.43 -10.03 -0.85
CA ARG A 87 -7.63 -9.75 0.36
C ARG A 87 -6.44 -8.85 0.04
N SER A 88 -6.35 -7.73 0.74
CA SER A 88 -5.24 -6.79 0.63
C SER A 88 -4.71 -6.42 2.00
N ARG A 89 -3.45 -5.98 2.03
CA ARG A 89 -2.86 -5.32 3.20
C ARG A 89 -2.58 -3.86 2.86
N VAL A 90 -2.62 -2.99 3.83
CA VAL A 90 -2.05 -1.64 3.71
C VAL A 90 -0.62 -1.66 4.23
N GLU A 91 0.27 -0.92 3.60
CA GLU A 91 1.64 -0.69 4.06
C GLU A 91 1.88 0.80 4.18
N VAL A 92 2.22 1.27 5.38
CA VAL A 92 2.54 2.69 5.62
C VAL A 92 4.03 2.82 5.86
N HIS A 93 4.67 3.61 5.01
CA HIS A 93 6.08 4.03 5.13
C HIS A 93 6.15 5.36 5.89
N GLY A 94 6.99 5.42 6.91
CA GLY A 94 7.33 6.67 7.60
C GLY A 94 8.37 7.45 6.81
N LEU A 95 7.95 8.54 6.17
CA LEU A 95 8.80 9.42 5.39
C LEU A 95 8.66 10.86 5.90
N PRO A 96 9.13 11.17 7.14
CA PRO A 96 8.87 12.46 7.77
C PRO A 96 9.45 13.61 6.96
N LEU A 97 8.61 14.60 6.68
CA LEU A 97 9.00 15.85 6.02
C LEU A 97 8.54 17.05 6.84
N PRO A 98 9.22 18.21 6.72
CA PRO A 98 8.72 19.47 7.27
C PRO A 98 7.28 19.77 6.84
N ALA A 99 6.49 20.39 7.72
CA ALA A 99 5.08 20.70 7.45
C ALA A 99 4.91 21.66 6.27
N ASP A 100 5.88 22.54 6.04
CA ASP A 100 5.93 23.51 4.95
C ASP A 100 6.53 22.95 3.64
N THR A 101 6.90 21.66 3.61
CA THR A 101 7.41 21.04 2.38
C THR A 101 6.37 21.15 1.27
N PRO A 102 6.72 21.75 0.11
CA PRO A 102 5.81 21.89 -1.02
C PRO A 102 5.25 20.53 -1.47
N GLU A 103 3.98 20.51 -1.87
CA GLU A 103 3.30 19.29 -2.31
C GLU A 103 4.05 18.57 -3.44
N ALA A 104 4.54 19.32 -4.44
CA ALA A 104 5.29 18.75 -5.56
C ALA A 104 6.59 18.05 -5.11
N GLU A 105 7.28 18.63 -4.14
CA GLU A 105 8.50 18.04 -3.56
C GLU A 105 8.18 16.79 -2.74
N ARG A 106 7.15 16.86 -1.91
CA ARG A 106 6.64 15.73 -1.12
C ARG A 106 6.25 14.54 -2.00
N VAL A 107 5.51 14.80 -3.07
CA VAL A 107 5.11 13.76 -4.04
C VAL A 107 6.34 13.18 -4.75
N ALA A 108 7.28 14.01 -5.19
CA ALA A 108 8.49 13.55 -5.85
C ALA A 108 9.35 12.65 -4.94
N LEU A 109 9.49 12.99 -3.66
CA LEU A 109 10.22 12.18 -2.68
C LEU A 109 9.55 10.82 -2.44
N CYS A 110 8.21 10.79 -2.29
CA CYS A 110 7.46 9.53 -2.15
C CYS A 110 7.59 8.64 -3.39
N MET A 111 7.50 9.22 -4.60
CA MET A 111 7.68 8.48 -5.85
C MET A 111 9.09 7.89 -5.97
N ALA A 112 10.12 8.67 -5.63
CA ALA A 112 11.51 8.21 -5.65
C ALA A 112 11.73 7.07 -4.64
N HIS A 113 11.23 7.22 -3.41
CA HIS A 113 11.30 6.17 -2.39
C HIS A 113 10.57 4.90 -2.84
N HIS A 114 9.36 5.02 -3.39
CA HIS A 114 8.60 3.87 -3.87
C HIS A 114 9.30 3.12 -5.01
N ARG A 115 9.98 3.84 -5.91
CA ARG A 115 10.81 3.19 -6.95
C ARG A 115 11.95 2.39 -6.34
N ALA A 116 12.64 2.94 -5.34
CA ALA A 116 13.72 2.26 -4.65
C ALA A 116 13.23 1.03 -3.86
N GLU A 117 12.06 1.12 -3.21
CA GLU A 117 11.42 -0.02 -2.53
C GLU A 117 11.12 -1.17 -3.48
N ILE A 118 10.55 -0.89 -4.66
CA ILE A 118 10.29 -1.92 -5.67
C ILE A 118 11.60 -2.60 -6.10
N THR A 119 12.64 -1.82 -6.40
CA THR A 119 13.95 -2.38 -6.77
C THR A 119 14.52 -3.27 -5.67
N ALA A 120 14.55 -2.78 -4.42
CA ALA A 120 15.10 -3.53 -3.29
C ALA A 120 14.31 -4.82 -2.99
N ARG A 121 12.98 -4.76 -3.04
CA ARG A 121 12.12 -5.91 -2.76
C ARG A 121 12.14 -6.93 -3.88
N ASN A 122 12.17 -6.50 -5.14
CA ASN A 122 12.34 -7.41 -6.28
C ASN A 122 13.70 -8.12 -6.23
N ALA A 123 14.78 -7.41 -5.88
CA ALA A 123 16.11 -8.00 -5.71
C ALA A 123 16.16 -9.06 -4.60
N SER A 124 15.28 -8.98 -3.60
CA SER A 124 15.17 -10.01 -2.54
C SER A 124 14.63 -11.35 -3.07
N GLY A 125 13.87 -11.34 -4.17
CA GLY A 125 13.17 -12.51 -4.71
C GLY A 125 12.06 -13.05 -3.81
N SER A 126 11.64 -12.32 -2.77
CA SER A 126 10.58 -12.74 -1.84
C SER A 126 9.22 -12.14 -2.22
N ALA A 127 8.20 -13.00 -2.27
CA ALA A 127 6.82 -12.59 -2.50
C ALA A 127 6.11 -12.06 -1.24
N ASP A 128 6.72 -12.22 -0.05
CA ASP A 128 6.08 -11.95 1.24
C ASP A 128 5.67 -10.48 1.39
N PHE A 129 6.53 -9.56 0.99
CA PHE A 129 6.30 -8.11 1.00
C PHE A 129 6.27 -7.52 -0.40
N PHE A 130 5.77 -8.28 -1.37
CA PHE A 130 5.68 -7.84 -2.75
C PHE A 130 4.91 -6.51 -2.90
N ILE A 131 5.45 -5.61 -3.71
CA ILE A 131 4.79 -4.36 -4.10
C ILE A 131 4.25 -4.59 -5.51
N PRO A 132 2.93 -4.72 -5.68
CA PRO A 132 2.37 -4.94 -7.00
C PRO A 132 2.44 -3.68 -7.86
N PRO A 133 2.57 -3.81 -9.19
CA PRO A 133 2.25 -2.72 -10.10
C PRO A 133 0.75 -2.38 -9.96
N THR A 134 0.36 -1.20 -10.41
CA THR A 134 -1.06 -0.91 -10.57
C THR A 134 -1.53 -1.50 -11.91
N PHE A 135 -2.74 -2.05 -11.94
CA PHE A 135 -3.39 -2.51 -13.18
C PHE A 135 -4.30 -1.40 -13.70
N ASP A 136 -3.68 -0.32 -14.16
CA ASP A 136 -4.31 0.84 -14.79
C ASP A 136 -3.76 0.95 -16.22
N ASP A 137 -4.60 1.40 -17.15
CA ASP A 137 -4.21 1.47 -18.56
C ASP A 137 -3.16 2.56 -18.83
N LEU A 138 -3.11 3.59 -17.97
CA LEU A 138 -2.26 4.77 -18.16
C LEU A 138 -1.03 4.75 -17.27
N TRP A 139 -1.17 4.26 -16.04
CA TRP A 139 -0.12 4.35 -15.02
C TRP A 139 0.33 2.97 -14.57
N GLN A 140 1.62 2.81 -14.31
CA GLN A 140 2.21 1.59 -13.77
C GLN A 140 2.19 1.55 -12.25
N ARG A 141 2.05 2.71 -11.59
CA ARG A 141 2.21 2.82 -10.13
C ARG A 141 1.18 3.74 -9.53
N ARG A 142 0.77 3.38 -8.31
CA ARG A 142 -0.16 4.14 -7.49
C ARG A 142 0.22 4.06 -6.03
N ILE A 143 0.32 5.22 -5.38
CA ILE A 143 0.56 5.35 -3.93
C ILE A 143 -0.42 6.34 -3.31
N VAL A 144 -0.55 6.32 -1.99
CA VAL A 144 -1.27 7.36 -1.24
C VAL A 144 -0.30 8.10 -0.32
N VAL A 145 -0.22 9.42 -0.45
CA VAL A 145 0.58 10.26 0.44
C VAL A 145 -0.32 10.85 1.51
N ILE A 146 0.04 10.67 2.78
CA ILE A 146 -0.62 11.26 3.94
C ILE A 146 0.09 12.59 4.22
N VAL A 147 -0.63 13.69 4.04
CA VAL A 147 -0.08 15.06 4.20
C VAL A 147 -0.44 15.69 5.53
N ASP A 148 -1.50 15.19 6.16
CA ASP A 148 -2.00 15.61 7.46
C ASP A 148 -2.49 14.38 8.24
N ASP A 149 -2.45 14.42 9.56
CA ASP A 149 -2.77 13.31 10.44
C ASP A 149 -4.27 12.93 10.41
N GLY A 150 -5.08 13.67 9.65
CA GLY A 150 -6.51 13.47 9.45
C GLY A 150 -7.36 13.77 10.68
N GLN A 151 -6.78 14.34 11.75
CA GLN A 151 -7.50 14.73 12.96
C GLN A 151 -7.94 16.21 12.94
N GLY A 152 -7.32 17.04 12.08
CA GLY A 152 -7.55 18.49 12.03
C GLY A 152 -8.17 19.06 10.76
N ALA A 153 -8.26 18.29 9.67
CA ALA A 153 -8.76 18.82 8.40
C ALA A 153 -10.29 18.91 8.38
N GLY A 154 -10.82 20.14 8.34
CA GLY A 154 -12.18 20.37 7.85
C GLY A 154 -12.35 19.84 6.41
N ASP A 155 -13.60 19.74 5.96
CA ASP A 155 -14.01 19.13 4.66
C ASP A 155 -13.29 19.69 3.41
N ASP A 156 -12.49 20.76 3.51
CA ASP A 156 -11.92 21.50 2.37
C ASP A 156 -10.43 21.19 2.07
N GLY A 157 -9.72 20.44 2.92
CA GLY A 157 -8.29 20.12 2.74
C GLY A 157 -8.03 18.62 2.71
N GLY A 158 -7.81 18.02 1.54
CA GLY A 158 -7.57 16.58 1.42
C GLY A 158 -6.33 16.13 2.20
N ALA A 159 -6.51 15.44 3.33
CA ALA A 159 -5.45 14.87 4.16
C ALA A 159 -4.63 13.78 3.45
N TYR A 160 -5.11 13.31 2.29
CA TYR A 160 -4.50 12.27 1.49
C TYR A 160 -4.40 12.68 0.02
N LEU A 161 -3.30 12.30 -0.63
CA LEU A 161 -3.08 12.44 -2.07
C LEU A 161 -2.90 11.06 -2.68
N ALA A 162 -3.85 10.61 -3.50
CA ALA A 162 -3.63 9.46 -4.36
C ALA A 162 -2.80 9.91 -5.57
N VAL A 163 -1.58 9.38 -5.69
CA VAL A 163 -0.62 9.73 -6.73
C VAL A 163 -0.48 8.55 -7.70
N PHE A 164 -0.69 8.83 -8.98
CA PHE A 164 -0.52 7.90 -10.09
C PHE A 164 0.69 8.35 -10.90
N PHE A 165 1.62 7.45 -11.20
CA PHE A 165 2.88 7.82 -11.84
C PHE A 165 3.50 6.64 -12.60
N ASP A 166 4.55 6.97 -13.37
CA ASP A 166 5.20 6.08 -14.34
C ASP A 166 4.20 5.60 -15.38
N MET A 167 4.02 6.37 -16.47
CA MET A 167 3.09 5.98 -17.53
C MET A 167 3.45 4.61 -18.11
N THR A 168 2.44 3.85 -18.55
CA THR A 168 2.66 2.63 -19.32
C THR A 168 3.43 2.95 -20.60
N PRO A 169 4.27 2.03 -21.13
CA PRO A 169 4.99 2.25 -22.38
C PRO A 169 4.07 2.64 -23.54
N GLU A 170 2.88 2.05 -23.59
CA GLU A 170 1.84 2.31 -24.58
C GLU A 170 1.31 3.75 -24.44
N ALA A 171 0.90 4.16 -23.23
CA ALA A 171 0.42 5.52 -22.99
C ALA A 171 1.49 6.59 -23.20
N ALA A 172 2.75 6.29 -22.85
CA ALA A 172 3.89 7.18 -23.08
C ALA A 172 4.21 7.34 -24.57
N ALA A 173 4.04 6.27 -25.38
CA ALA A 173 4.21 6.33 -26.82
C ALA A 173 3.10 7.13 -27.52
N GLU A 174 1.86 7.02 -27.04
CA GLU A 174 0.72 7.78 -27.56
C GLU A 174 0.75 9.27 -27.18
N ASN A 175 1.34 9.60 -26.03
CA ASN A 175 1.47 10.99 -25.56
C ASN A 175 2.90 11.33 -25.12
N PRO A 176 3.85 11.50 -26.08
CA PRO A 176 5.21 11.91 -25.75
C PRO A 176 5.22 13.31 -25.13
N GLY A 177 5.52 13.41 -23.84
CA GLY A 177 5.44 14.65 -23.07
C GLY A 177 4.21 14.76 -22.16
N GLY A 178 3.47 13.66 -21.97
CA GLY A 178 2.44 13.53 -20.95
C GLY A 178 2.94 13.88 -19.54
N PRO A 179 2.02 14.11 -18.59
CA PRO A 179 2.39 14.48 -17.23
C PRO A 179 3.21 13.37 -16.56
N ASN A 180 4.17 13.75 -15.73
CA ASN A 180 4.99 12.80 -14.97
C ASN A 180 4.18 12.02 -13.91
N HIS A 181 3.06 12.59 -13.46
CA HIS A 181 2.15 12.01 -12.49
C HIS A 181 0.78 12.71 -12.53
N TYR A 182 -0.22 12.06 -11.94
CA TYR A 182 -1.55 12.61 -11.69
C TYR A 182 -1.89 12.51 -10.20
N ILE A 183 -2.53 13.55 -9.65
CA ILE A 183 -2.89 13.64 -8.22
C ILE A 183 -4.41 13.73 -8.08
N LEU A 184 -4.96 12.87 -7.23
CA LEU A 184 -6.33 12.96 -6.73
C LEU A 184 -6.29 13.23 -5.22
N ARG A 185 -6.90 14.34 -4.78
CA ARG A 185 -7.05 14.66 -3.35
C ARG A 185 -8.19 13.84 -2.76
N LEU A 186 -7.97 13.28 -1.57
CA LEU A 186 -8.96 12.52 -0.82
C LEU A 186 -9.07 13.09 0.60
N THR A 187 -10.29 13.24 1.09
CA THR A 187 -10.53 13.48 2.51
C THR A 187 -10.38 12.17 3.29
N GLY A 188 -10.37 12.23 4.63
CA GLY A 188 -10.43 11.01 5.44
C GLY A 188 -11.70 10.20 5.22
N ARG A 189 -12.82 10.87 4.87
CA ARG A 189 -14.09 10.21 4.54
C ARG A 189 -13.99 9.45 3.21
N ASP A 190 -13.32 10.04 2.22
CA ASP A 190 -13.22 9.47 0.87
C ASP A 190 -12.09 8.44 0.74
N LEU A 191 -11.23 8.30 1.74
CA LEU A 191 -10.08 7.38 1.67
C LEU A 191 -10.55 5.93 1.44
N GLY A 192 -11.59 5.48 2.15
CA GLY A 192 -12.13 4.13 1.99
C GLY A 192 -12.55 3.84 0.55
N ASP A 193 -13.32 4.75 -0.05
CA ASP A 193 -13.79 4.64 -1.44
C ASP A 193 -12.63 4.77 -2.44
N GLY A 194 -11.67 5.67 -2.16
CA GLY A 194 -10.45 5.82 -2.93
C GLY A 194 -9.63 4.53 -2.97
N LEU A 195 -9.52 3.85 -1.82
CA LEU A 195 -8.84 2.55 -1.74
C LEU A 195 -9.68 1.39 -2.27
N GLN A 196 -11.01 1.48 -2.24
CA GLN A 196 -11.89 0.49 -2.87
C GLN A 196 -11.62 0.38 -4.37
N ARG A 197 -11.21 1.47 -5.05
CA ARG A 197 -10.87 1.41 -6.49
C ARG A 197 -9.73 0.45 -6.82
N PHE A 198 -8.96 -0.04 -5.85
CA PHE A 198 -7.98 -1.09 -6.07
C PHE A 198 -8.60 -2.49 -6.17
N THR A 199 -9.85 -2.73 -5.77
CA THR A 199 -10.40 -4.10 -5.64
C THR A 199 -10.41 -4.87 -6.95
N SER A 200 -10.72 -4.24 -8.08
CA SER A 200 -10.68 -4.92 -9.38
C SER A 200 -9.27 -5.34 -9.77
N SER A 201 -8.27 -4.49 -9.50
CA SER A 201 -6.86 -4.79 -9.69
C SER A 201 -6.40 -5.93 -8.76
N ILE A 202 -6.92 -5.98 -7.53
CA ILE A 202 -6.62 -7.04 -6.56
C ILE A 202 -7.16 -8.39 -7.03
N GLU A 203 -8.42 -8.45 -7.48
CA GLU A 203 -9.01 -9.69 -7.99
C GLU A 203 -8.21 -10.23 -9.18
N TRP A 204 -7.93 -9.38 -10.17
CA TRP A 204 -7.10 -9.74 -11.32
C TRP A 204 -5.69 -10.21 -10.92
N PHE A 205 -5.07 -9.52 -9.95
CA PHE A 205 -3.76 -9.92 -9.42
C PHE A 205 -3.75 -11.35 -8.91
N TYR A 206 -4.72 -11.72 -8.07
CA TYR A 206 -4.73 -13.07 -7.52
C TYR A 206 -5.04 -14.10 -8.58
N ASP A 207 -6.02 -13.83 -9.44
CA ASP A 207 -6.47 -14.78 -10.45
C ASP A 207 -5.44 -15.01 -11.56
N SER A 208 -4.76 -13.96 -12.02
CA SER A 208 -3.86 -14.01 -13.20
C SER A 208 -2.38 -13.99 -12.86
N TYR A 209 -1.99 -13.47 -11.69
CA TYR A 209 -0.59 -13.28 -11.34
C TYR A 209 -0.12 -14.22 -10.23
N VAL A 210 -0.96 -14.47 -9.24
CA VAL A 210 -0.64 -15.37 -8.13
C VAL A 210 -1.01 -16.82 -8.45
N ALA A 211 -2.23 -17.08 -8.90
CA ALA A 211 -2.72 -18.44 -9.14
C ALA A 211 -1.93 -19.15 -10.24
N ASP A 212 -1.56 -18.44 -11.30
CA ASP A 212 -0.78 -18.97 -12.42
C ASP A 212 0.73 -19.07 -12.13
N GLY A 213 1.18 -18.61 -10.95
CA GLY A 213 2.59 -18.65 -10.55
C GLY A 213 3.49 -17.63 -11.24
N THR A 214 2.93 -16.76 -12.10
CA THR A 214 3.63 -15.68 -12.83
C THR A 214 4.47 -14.82 -11.91
N ILE A 215 3.95 -14.49 -10.73
CA ILE A 215 4.68 -13.72 -9.70
C ILE A 215 6.05 -14.32 -9.37
N ASN A 216 6.18 -15.64 -9.29
CA ASN A 216 7.45 -16.26 -8.94
C ASN A 216 8.44 -16.19 -10.12
N SER A 217 7.96 -16.41 -11.35
CA SER A 217 8.78 -16.28 -12.56
C SER A 217 9.29 -14.86 -12.75
N ASP A 218 8.44 -13.85 -12.54
CA ASP A 218 8.82 -12.45 -12.68
C ASP A 218 9.77 -12.00 -11.55
N LEU A 219 9.55 -12.45 -10.31
CA LEU A 219 10.47 -12.19 -9.22
C LEU A 219 11.86 -12.78 -9.48
N GLU A 220 11.95 -14.00 -10.03
CA GLU A 220 13.22 -14.60 -10.43
C GLU A 220 13.90 -13.79 -11.54
N LYS A 221 13.12 -13.36 -12.55
CA LYS A 221 13.62 -12.50 -13.62
C LYS A 221 14.14 -11.17 -13.09
N TRP A 222 13.35 -10.44 -12.31
CA TRP A 222 13.76 -9.15 -11.76
C TRP A 222 14.97 -9.27 -10.83
N ARG A 223 15.06 -10.35 -10.04
CA ARG A 223 16.24 -10.63 -9.23
C ARG A 223 17.49 -10.84 -10.08
N SER A 224 17.36 -11.40 -11.28
CA SER A 224 18.50 -11.61 -12.19
C SER A 224 18.93 -10.33 -12.93
N GLU A 225 18.05 -9.34 -13.02
CA GLU A 225 18.27 -8.07 -13.73
C GLU A 225 18.70 -6.92 -12.79
N ALA A 226 18.56 -7.09 -11.47
CA ALA A 226 18.94 -6.15 -10.41
C ALA A 226 20.44 -6.20 -10.08
#